data_AF-A0A938GTU6-F1
#
_entry.id   AF-A0A938GTU6-F1
#
_cell.length_a   1.000
_cell.length_b   1.000
_cell.length_c   1.000
_cell.angle_alpha   90.00
_cell.angle_beta   90.00
_cell.angle_gamma   90.00
#
_symmetry.space_group_name_H-M   'P 1'
#
loop_
_entity.id
_entity.type
_entity.pdbx_description
1 polymer ?
#
loop_
_entity_poly.entity_id
_entity_poly.type
_entity_poly.pdbx_seq_one_letter_code
_entity_poly.pdbx_strand_id
1 'polypeptide(L)'
;MVVINGDRHWQYASVDAATGLREYGCGSTSDAHAGGYNESDRTPMHRYLKIVGGFLAVTVERVNGRARAVFRHYGTNGEINHEDVLIAP
;
A
#
# COMPACT_ATOMS: atom_id res chain seq x y z
N MET A 1 -7.52 2.08 11.96
CA MET A 1 -7.26 0.64 11.81
C MET A 1 -6.48 0.42 10.52
N VAL A 2 -5.57 -0.55 10.49
CA VAL A 2 -4.75 -0.88 9.32
C VAL A 2 -4.94 -2.35 8.97
N VAL A 3 -5.12 -2.65 7.69
CA VAL A 3 -5.15 -4.01 7.12
C VAL A 3 -4.06 -4.10 6.06
N ILE A 4 -3.30 -5.21 6.07
CA ILE A 4 -2.32 -5.52 5.04
C ILE A 4 -2.71 -6.85 4.41
N ASN A 5 -2.73 -6.93 3.09
CA ASN A 5 -3.09 -8.15 2.37
C ASN A 5 -2.25 -8.39 1.11
N GLY A 6 -2.48 -9.56 0.51
CA GLY A 6 -1.95 -9.99 -0.77
C GLY A 6 -3.07 -10.59 -1.62
N ASP A 7 -2.81 -11.74 -2.26
CA ASP A 7 -3.70 -12.46 -3.21
C ASP A 7 -4.02 -11.67 -4.49
N ARG A 8 -4.42 -10.42 -4.35
CA ARG A 8 -4.48 -9.45 -5.45
C ARG A 8 -3.07 -9.19 -5.96
N HIS A 9 -2.78 -9.63 -7.18
CA HIS A 9 -1.46 -9.53 -7.79
C HIS A 9 -1.17 -8.12 -8.35
N TRP A 10 -1.35 -7.10 -7.53
CA TRP A 10 -0.94 -5.72 -7.80
C TRP A 10 -0.66 -5.00 -6.48
N GLN A 11 -0.17 -3.77 -6.58
CA GLN A 11 0.07 -2.93 -5.41
C GLN A 11 -1.01 -1.86 -5.30
N TYR A 12 -1.52 -1.62 -4.09
CA TYR A 12 -2.50 -0.56 -3.87
C TYR A 12 -2.51 -0.08 -2.41
N ALA A 13 -2.99 1.15 -2.23
CA ALA A 13 -3.39 1.67 -0.92
C ALA A 13 -4.79 2.28 -1.05
N SER A 14 -5.68 1.91 -0.15
CA SER A 14 -7.04 2.44 -0.11
C SER A 14 -7.38 2.98 1.28
N VAL A 15 -8.30 3.95 1.31
CA VAL A 15 -8.88 4.47 2.55
C VAL A 15 -10.39 4.41 2.42
N ASP A 16 -11.03 3.65 3.30
CA ASP A 16 -12.48 3.67 3.42
C ASP A 16 -12.94 5.00 4.03
N ALA A 17 -13.80 5.72 3.32
CA ALA A 17 -14.22 7.06 3.71
C ALA A 17 -15.15 7.07 4.94
N ALA A 18 -15.87 5.97 5.19
CA ALA A 18 -16.82 5.89 6.30
C ALA A 18 -16.12 5.60 7.64
N THR A 19 -15.09 4.76 7.64
CA THR A 19 -14.42 4.26 8.85
C THR A 19 -13.01 4.80 9.03
N GLY A 20 -12.40 5.36 7.98
CA GLY A 20 -10.98 5.72 7.96
C GLY A 20 -10.03 4.52 7.99
N LEU A 21 -10.53 3.30 7.75
CA LEU A 21 -9.69 2.12 7.61
C LEU A 21 -8.72 2.30 6.44
N ARG A 22 -7.45 2.01 6.69
CA ARG A 22 -6.42 1.99 5.66
C ARG A 22 -6.09 0.54 5.30
N GLU A 23 -6.15 0.23 4.02
CA GLU A 23 -5.78 -1.09 3.48
C GLU A 23 -4.60 -0.92 2.53
N TYR A 24 -3.59 -1.77 2.69
CA TYR A 24 -2.41 -1.82 1.83
C TYR A 24 -2.29 -3.23 1.26
N GLY A 25 -2.25 -3.34 -0.06
CA GLY A 25 -2.13 -4.62 -0.74
C GLY A 25 -0.86 -4.71 -1.57
N CYS A 26 -0.22 -5.88 -1.52
CA CYS A 26 0.97 -6.18 -2.30
C CYS A 26 1.08 -7.69 -2.53
N GLY A 27 0.28 -8.25 -3.45
CA GLY A 27 0.26 -9.69 -3.71
C GLY A 27 1.25 -10.18 -4.75
N SER A 28 1.67 -9.32 -5.69
CA SER A 28 2.64 -9.66 -6.74
C SER A 28 4.07 -9.43 -6.26
N THR A 29 4.84 -10.52 -6.10
CA THR A 29 6.28 -10.42 -5.77
C THR A 29 7.16 -10.13 -6.99
N SER A 30 6.67 -10.39 -8.21
CA SER A 30 7.35 -10.07 -9.47
C SER A 30 6.41 -9.48 -10.51
N ASP A 31 6.95 -8.75 -11.47
CA ASP A 31 6.17 -8.14 -12.56
C ASP A 31 5.52 -9.21 -13.46
N ALA A 32 6.14 -10.38 -13.57
CA ALA A 32 5.60 -11.51 -14.33
C ALA A 32 4.29 -12.07 -13.75
N HIS A 33 4.04 -11.88 -12.45
CA HIS A 33 2.80 -12.30 -11.80
C HIS A 33 1.82 -11.15 -11.62
N ALA A 34 2.20 -9.91 -11.94
CA ALA A 34 1.35 -8.75 -11.74
C ALA A 34 0.20 -8.72 -12.76
N GLY A 35 -1.04 -8.56 -12.29
CA GLY A 35 -2.22 -8.56 -13.14
C GLY A 35 -3.52 -8.77 -12.37
N GLY A 36 -4.64 -8.92 -13.09
CA GLY A 36 -5.96 -9.19 -12.51
C GLY A 36 -6.78 -7.94 -12.13
N TYR A 37 -6.26 -6.74 -12.40
CA TYR A 37 -6.96 -5.47 -12.21
C TYR A 37 -6.58 -4.48 -13.32
N ASN A 38 -7.45 -3.52 -13.63
CA ASN A 38 -7.13 -2.43 -14.57
C ASN A 38 -7.04 -1.10 -13.83
N GLU A 39 -6.09 -0.26 -14.22
CA GLU A 39 -5.97 1.09 -13.63
C GLU A 39 -7.18 1.98 -13.92
N SER A 40 -7.95 1.68 -14.97
CA SER A 40 -9.23 2.33 -15.27
C SER A 40 -10.31 2.05 -14.22
N ASP A 41 -10.18 0.97 -13.45
CA ASP A 41 -11.14 0.57 -12.41
C ASP A 41 -10.85 1.28 -11.07
N ARG A 42 -10.05 2.37 -11.10
CA ARG A 42 -9.69 3.15 -9.93
C ARG A 42 -10.91 3.89 -9.37
N THR A 43 -11.25 3.58 -8.13
CA THR A 43 -12.27 4.31 -7.34
C THR A 43 -11.67 5.43 -6.48
N PRO A 44 -12.49 6.37 -5.95
CA PRO A 44 -12.03 7.42 -5.04
C PRO A 44 -11.39 6.92 -3.74
N MET A 45 -11.63 5.67 -3.34
CA MET A 45 -10.99 5.06 -2.18
C MET A 45 -9.50 4.79 -2.41
N HIS A 46 -9.08 4.57 -3.67
CA HIS A 46 -7.69 4.27 -4.01
C HIS A 46 -6.80 5.51 -3.95
N ARG A 47 -5.95 5.57 -2.93
CA ARG A 47 -4.86 6.54 -2.82
C ARG A 47 -3.69 6.16 -3.71
N TYR A 48 -3.50 4.87 -3.93
CA TYR A 48 -2.50 4.31 -4.83
C TYR A 48 -3.02 3.01 -5.45
N LEU A 49 -2.67 2.78 -6.71
CA LEU A 49 -2.96 1.58 -7.48
C LEU A 49 -1.91 1.49 -8.59
N LYS A 50 -1.21 0.35 -8.70
CA LYS A 50 -0.24 0.10 -9.75
C LYS A 50 -0.14 -1.40 -10.02
N ILE A 51 -0.23 -1.79 -11.30
CA ILE A 51 -0.12 -3.20 -11.71
C ILE A 51 1.36 -3.54 -11.88
N VAL A 52 2.03 -3.88 -10.78
CA VAL A 52 3.47 -4.10 -10.71
C VAL A 52 3.80 -5.12 -9.64
N GLY A 53 4.95 -5.79 -9.75
CA GLY A 53 5.51 -6.61 -8.69
C GLY A 53 6.28 -5.79 -7.64
N GLY A 54 6.63 -6.45 -6.54
CA GLY A 54 7.56 -5.94 -5.54
C GLY A 54 7.17 -6.35 -4.12
N PHE A 55 7.32 -5.44 -3.16
CA PHE A 55 7.04 -5.73 -1.75
C PHE A 55 6.57 -4.49 -1.00
N LEU A 56 5.90 -4.72 0.14
CA LEU A 56 5.56 -3.66 1.10
C LEU A 56 6.54 -3.72 2.27
N ALA A 57 7.15 -2.58 2.62
CA ALA A 57 7.85 -2.44 3.89
C ALA A 57 7.10 -1.45 4.80
N VAL A 58 7.04 -1.78 6.08
CA VAL A 58 6.41 -0.94 7.10
C VAL A 58 7.42 -0.65 8.20
N THR A 59 7.71 0.64 8.41
CA THR A 59 8.53 1.10 9.53
C THR A 59 7.59 1.65 10.60
N VAL A 60 7.65 1.10 11.81
CA VAL A 60 6.91 1.61 12.98
C VAL A 60 7.90 2.11 14.01
N GLU A 61 7.77 3.38 14.38
CA GLU A 61 8.69 4.07 15.27
C GLU A 61 7.94 5.07 16.15
N ARG A 62 8.63 5.64 17.15
CA ARG A 62 8.13 6.79 17.90
C ARG A 62 8.93 8.03 17.53
N VAL A 63 8.24 9.08 17.10
CA VAL A 63 8.83 10.39 16.80
C VAL A 63 8.19 11.42 17.73
N ASN A 64 9.01 12.10 18.54
CA ASN A 64 8.54 13.08 19.54
C ASN A 64 7.44 12.52 20.46
N GLY A 65 7.61 11.27 20.92
CA GLY A 65 6.65 10.59 21.80
C GLY A 65 5.40 10.04 21.12
N ARG A 66 5.15 10.34 19.84
CA ARG A 66 3.99 9.83 19.09
C ARG A 66 4.38 8.64 18.22
N ALA A 67 3.53 7.62 18.19
CA ALA A 67 3.72 6.48 17.29
C ALA A 67 3.49 6.92 15.83
N ARG A 68 4.44 6.57 14.97
CA ARG A 68 4.43 6.85 13.53
C ARG A 68 4.67 5.54 12.78
N ALA A 69 3.84 5.27 11.79
CA ALA A 69 4.02 4.18 10.85
C ALA A 69 4.23 4.74 9.44
N VAL A 70 5.23 4.24 8.72
CA VAL A 70 5.52 4.59 7.32
C VAL A 70 5.38 3.34 6.47
N PHE A 71 4.48 3.40 5.50
CA PHE A 71 4.15 2.31 4.59
C PHE A 71 4.75 2.62 3.22
N ARG A 72 5.60 1.74 2.70
CA ARG A 72 6.25 1.91 1.40
C ARG A 72 6.03 0.71 0.51
N HIS A 73 5.38 0.95 -0.63
CA HIS A 73 5.34 -0.02 -1.71
C HIS A 73 6.59 0.16 -2.57
N TYR A 74 7.38 -0.90 -2.67
CA TYR A 74 8.57 -0.96 -3.50
C TYR A 74 8.27 -1.72 -4.79
N GLY A 75 8.84 -1.28 -5.90
CA GLY A 75 8.94 -2.09 -7.12
C GLY A 75 9.94 -3.22 -6.98
N THR A 76 9.95 -4.13 -7.95
CA THR A 76 10.96 -5.21 -8.09
C THR A 76 12.39 -4.68 -8.20
N ASN A 77 12.56 -3.45 -8.68
CA ASN A 77 13.83 -2.72 -8.80
C ASN A 77 14.28 -2.03 -7.50
N GLY A 78 13.50 -2.11 -6.42
CA GLY A 78 13.78 -1.44 -5.15
C GLY A 78 13.44 0.06 -5.12
N GLU A 79 12.83 0.61 -6.16
CA GLU A 79 12.31 1.98 -6.14
C GLU A 79 11.00 2.07 -5.35
N ILE A 80 10.80 3.19 -4.65
CA ILE A 80 9.55 3.44 -3.93
C ILE A 80 8.50 3.91 -4.93
N ASN A 81 7.47 3.10 -5.15
CA ASN A 81 6.32 3.46 -5.98
C ASN A 81 5.29 4.31 -5.21
N HIS A 82 5.19 4.13 -3.90
CA HIS A 82 4.25 4.84 -3.03
C HIS A 82 4.74 4.86 -1.59
N GLU A 83 4.59 6.00 -0.93
CA GLU A 83 4.80 6.18 0.51
C GLU A 83 3.54 6.78 1.14
N ASP A 84 3.14 6.25 2.30
CA ASP A 84 2.10 6.84 3.14
C ASP A 84 2.52 6.82 4.61
N VAL A 85 2.12 7.86 5.35
CA VAL A 85 2.49 8.07 6.75
C VAL A 85 1.23 8.12 7.59
N LEU A 86 1.18 7.30 8.64
CA LEU A 86 0.15 7.31 9.67
C LEU A 86 0.77 7.71 11.01
N ILE A 87 0.23 8.78 11.61
CA ILE A 87 0.60 9.21 12.95
C ILE A 87 -0.57 8.84 13.87
N ALA A 88 -0.27 8.15 14.98
CA ALA A 88 -1.27 7.90 16.00
C ALA A 88 -1.82 9.23 16.55
N PRO A 89 -3.12 9.30 16.88
CA PRO A 89 -3.73 10.50 17.44
C PRO A 89 -2.91 11.05 18.60
#